data_AF-A0A139XSE6-F1
#
_entry.id   AF-A0A139XSE6-F1
#
_cell.length_a   1.000
_cell.length_b   1.000
_cell.length_c   1.000
_cell.angle_alpha   90.00
_cell.angle_beta   90.00
_cell.angle_gamma   90.00
#
_symmetry.space_group_name_H-M   'P 1'
#
loop_
_entity.id
_entity.type
_entity.pdbx_description
1 polymer ?
#
loop_
_entity_poly.entity_id
_entity_poly.type
_entity_poly.pdbx_seq_one_letter_code
_entity_poly.pdbx_strand_id
1 'polypeptide(L)'
;VVQFGAEWKQRLGEMHAEAVAAFSNFTNGMEILKQTLTQLLLLHTRLHQVVGGLYSKPSLPPWAKQLLPTSAILSEIRSLSRAL
;
A
#
# COMPACT_ATOMS: atom_id res chain seq x y z
N VAL A 1 3.82 19.51 4.00
CA VAL A 1 4.69 18.29 4.06
C VAL A 1 3.98 17.14 4.81
N VAL A 2 2.69 16.90 4.58
CA VAL A 2 1.89 15.94 5.37
C VAL A 2 0.78 15.34 4.52
N GLN A 3 1.07 14.47 3.55
CA GLN A 3 -0.03 13.81 2.81
C GLN A 3 0.23 12.37 2.38
N PHE A 4 1.28 11.68 2.86
CA PHE A 4 1.48 10.27 2.47
C PHE A 4 0.23 9.41 2.74
N GLY A 5 -0.42 9.55 3.90
CA GLY A 5 -1.64 8.80 4.20
C GLY A 5 -2.86 9.19 3.37
N ALA A 6 -3.00 10.46 3.01
CA ALA A 6 -4.11 10.95 2.18
C ALA A 6 -3.93 10.58 0.71
N GLU A 7 -2.70 10.71 0.20
CA GLU A 7 -2.31 10.31 -1.15
C GLU A 7 -2.35 8.79 -1.30
N TRP A 8 -1.94 8.03 -0.30
CA TRP A 8 -1.92 6.57 -0.34
C TRP A 8 -3.26 5.96 -0.76
N LYS A 9 -4.35 6.38 -0.11
CA LYS A 9 -5.70 5.91 -0.43
C LYS A 9 -6.11 6.29 -1.86
N GLN A 10 -5.78 7.51 -2.27
CA GLN A 10 -6.04 7.98 -3.63
C GLN A 10 -5.27 7.13 -4.66
N ARG A 11 -3.97 6.92 -4.45
CA ARG A 11 -3.11 6.13 -5.35
C ARG A 11 -3.56 4.67 -5.45
N LEU A 12 -4.00 4.07 -4.34
CA LEU A 12 -4.58 2.73 -4.38
C LEU A 12 -5.87 2.67 -5.22
N GLY A 13 -6.71 3.70 -5.14
CA GLY A 13 -7.90 3.83 -5.98
C GLY A 13 -7.55 3.98 -7.47
N GLU A 14 -6.53 4.79 -7.79
CA GLU A 14 -6.02 4.95 -9.15
C GLU A 14 -5.47 3.63 -9.71
N MET A 15 -4.66 2.89 -8.93
CA MET A 15 -4.16 1.56 -9.33
C MET A 15 -5.29 0.56 -9.63
N HIS A 16 -6.37 0.60 -8.85
CA HIS A 16 -7.54 -0.23 -9.10
C HIS A 16 -8.24 0.17 -10.41
N ALA A 17 -8.49 1.47 -10.61
CA ALA A 17 -9.12 1.97 -11.83
C ALA A 17 -8.29 1.64 -13.08
N GLU A 18 -6.97 1.78 -13.00
CA GLU A 18 -6.04 1.40 -14.08
C GLU A 18 -6.09 -0.09 -14.38
N ALA A 19 -6.11 -0.97 -13.37
CA ALA A 19 -6.22 -2.41 -13.59
C ALA A 19 -7.53 -2.78 -14.30
N VAL A 20 -8.66 -2.19 -13.86
CA VAL A 20 -9.95 -2.42 -14.51
C VAL A 20 -9.97 -1.91 -15.97
N ALA A 21 -9.31 -0.78 -16.25
CA ALA A 21 -9.25 -0.20 -17.59
C ALA A 21 -8.27 -0.93 -18.53
N ALA A 22 -7.15 -1.44 -18.00
CA ALA A 22 -6.06 -2.01 -18.79
C ALA A 22 -6.31 -3.47 -19.22
N PHE A 23 -7.12 -4.22 -18.46
CA PHE A 23 -7.33 -5.65 -18.72
C PHE A 23 -8.74 -5.93 -19.25
N SER A 24 -8.83 -6.39 -20.49
CA SER A 24 -10.07 -6.83 -21.12
C SER A 24 -10.68 -8.09 -20.48
N ASN A 25 -9.83 -8.95 -19.91
CA ASN A 25 -10.27 -10.05 -19.04
C ASN A 25 -10.26 -9.58 -17.59
N PHE A 26 -11.45 -9.30 -17.06
CA PHE A 26 -11.64 -8.82 -15.70
C PHE A 26 -11.03 -9.76 -14.64
N THR A 27 -11.29 -11.07 -14.73
CA THR A 27 -10.76 -12.05 -13.77
C THR A 27 -9.23 -12.05 -13.73
N ASN A 28 -8.58 -11.98 -14.89
CA ASN A 28 -7.13 -11.92 -14.98
C ASN A 28 -6.58 -10.59 -14.43
N GLY A 29 -7.17 -9.47 -14.84
CA GLY A 29 -6.79 -8.15 -14.33
C GLY A 29 -6.93 -8.05 -12.81
N MET A 30 -7.95 -8.69 -12.25
CA MET A 30 -8.17 -8.72 -10.82
C MET A 30 -7.17 -9.59 -10.06
N GLU A 31 -6.80 -10.75 -10.61
CA GLU A 31 -5.77 -11.59 -10.00
C GLU A 31 -4.40 -10.90 -10.05
N ILE A 32 -4.09 -10.19 -11.14
CA ILE A 32 -2.87 -9.36 -11.24
C ILE A 32 -2.90 -8.26 -10.17
N LEU A 33 -4.00 -7.51 -10.05
CA LEU A 33 -4.10 -6.44 -9.05
C LEU A 33 -3.93 -7.01 -7.63
N LYS A 34 -4.54 -8.15 -7.32
CA LYS A 34 -4.39 -8.83 -6.02
C LYS A 34 -2.93 -9.21 -5.73
N GLN A 35 -2.22 -9.74 -6.72
CA GLN A 35 -0.79 -10.06 -6.58
C GLN A 35 0.03 -8.79 -6.36
N THR A 36 -0.22 -7.73 -7.11
CA THR A 36 0.46 -6.43 -6.96
C THR A 36 0.21 -5.82 -5.57
N LEU A 37 -1.03 -5.81 -5.07
CA LEU A 37 -1.36 -5.31 -3.74
C LEU A 37 -0.71 -6.15 -2.63
N THR A 38 -0.60 -7.46 -2.83
CA THR A 38 0.12 -8.35 -1.90
C THR A 38 1.61 -8.02 -1.86
N GLN A 39 2.25 -7.84 -3.02
CA GLN A 39 3.66 -7.45 -3.08
C GLN A 39 3.90 -6.08 -2.44
N LEU A 40 3.01 -5.13 -2.66
CA LEU A 40 3.07 -3.79 -2.05
C LEU A 40 3.03 -3.87 -0.51
N LEU A 41 2.14 -4.70 0.04
CA LEU A 41 2.06 -4.95 1.49
C LEU A 41 3.37 -5.56 2.05
N LEU A 42 3.95 -6.53 1.33
CA LEU A 42 5.21 -7.16 1.73
C LEU A 42 6.37 -6.17 1.73
N LEU A 43 6.49 -5.36 0.68
CA LEU A 43 7.51 -4.32 0.57
C LEU A 43 7.37 -3.27 1.68
N HIS A 44 6.15 -2.83 1.98
CA HIS A 44 5.90 -1.89 3.06
C HIS A 44 6.26 -2.50 4.44
N THR A 45 5.93 -3.77 4.66
CA THR A 45 6.30 -4.48 5.90
C THR A 45 7.83 -4.56 6.05
N ARG A 46 8.53 -4.88 4.96
CA ARG A 46 9.99 -4.91 4.94
C ARG A 46 10.59 -3.53 5.20
N LEU A 47 10.01 -2.47 4.66
CA LEU A 47 10.43 -1.09 4.93
C LEU A 47 10.34 -0.77 6.43
N HIS A 48 9.24 -1.12 7.10
CA HIS A 48 9.10 -0.95 8.55
C HIS A 48 10.18 -1.70 9.33
N GLN A 49 10.49 -2.94 8.94
CA GLN A 49 11.55 -3.73 9.58
C GLN A 49 12.93 -3.09 9.40
N VAL A 50 13.27 -2.66 8.18
CA VAL A 50 14.55 -2.00 7.89
C VAL A 50 14.66 -0.68 8.64
N VAL A 51 13.61 0.14 8.66
CA VAL A 51 13.59 1.40 9.42
C VAL A 51 13.73 1.14 10.92
N GLY A 52 13.02 0.16 11.47
CA GLY A 52 13.12 -0.21 12.88
C GLY A 52 14.48 -0.77 13.27
N GLY A 53 15.17 -1.46 12.35
CA GLY A 53 16.53 -1.97 12.56
C GLY A 53 17.61 -0.91 12.42
N LEU A 54 17.44 0.05 11.51
CA LEU A 54 18.41 1.14 11.27
C LEU A 54 18.29 2.27 12.29
N TYR A 55 17.07 2.56 12.76
CA TYR A 55 16.79 3.68 13.64
C TYR A 55 16.22 3.19 14.97
N SER A 56 17.04 3.19 16.02
CA SER A 56 16.59 2.99 17.41
C SER A 56 15.91 4.26 17.92
N LYS A 57 14.87 4.13 18.77
CA LYS A 57 14.28 5.33 19.41
C LYS A 57 15.37 6.03 20.26
N PRO A 58 15.57 7.36 20.15
CA PRO A 58 14.67 8.38 19.60
C PRO A 58 15.02 8.91 18.18
N SER A 59 15.98 8.33 17.46
CA SER A 59 16.56 8.88 16.22
C SER A 59 15.75 8.62 14.94
N LEU A 60 14.41 8.52 15.04
CA LEU A 60 13.58 8.25 13.87
C LEU A 60 13.50 9.48 12.96
N PRO A 61 13.90 9.39 11.67
CA PRO A 61 13.87 10.54 10.78
C PRO A 61 12.43 11.03 10.52
N PRO A 62 12.22 12.34 10.22
CA PRO A 62 10.89 12.92 10.08
C PRO A 62 9.98 12.25 9.03
N TRP A 63 10.57 11.69 7.97
CA TRP A 63 9.82 10.94 6.95
C TRP A 63 9.31 9.58 7.47
N ALA A 64 10.09 8.90 8.32
CA ALA A 64 9.73 7.58 8.85
C ALA A 64 8.54 7.67 9.81
N LYS A 65 8.37 8.82 10.46
CA LYS A 65 7.18 9.12 11.30
C LYS A 65 5.89 9.23 10.48
N GLN A 66 5.98 9.37 9.16
CA GLN A 66 4.84 9.49 8.25
C GLN A 66 4.44 8.14 7.63
N LEU A 67 5.21 7.08 7.89
CA LEU A 67 4.86 5.74 7.43
C LEU A 67 3.55 5.30 8.08
N LEU A 68 2.62 4.86 7.24
CA LEU A 68 1.37 4.28 7.72
C LEU A 68 1.66 2.98 8.48
N PRO A 69 0.86 2.63 9.49
CA PRO A 69 0.90 1.29 10.06
C PRO A 69 0.53 0.25 8.99
N THR A 70 1.21 -0.90 8.97
CA THR A 70 0.87 -2.01 8.06
C THR A 70 -0.59 -2.45 8.16
N SER A 71 -1.20 -2.33 9.35
CA SER A 71 -2.62 -2.61 9.57
C SER A 71 -3.57 -1.69 8.80
N ALA A 72 -3.20 -0.41 8.61
CA ALA A 72 -3.98 0.55 7.84
C ALA A 72 -4.00 0.15 6.35
N ILE A 73 -2.83 -0.16 5.80
CA ILE A 73 -2.69 -0.66 4.42
C ILE A 73 -3.49 -1.94 4.20
N LEU A 74 -3.40 -2.89 5.14
CA LEU A 74 -4.13 -4.14 5.05
C LEU A 74 -5.65 -3.95 5.17
N SER A 75 -6.12 -2.94 5.89
CA SER A 75 -7.54 -2.56 5.93
C SER A 75 -8.03 -2.04 4.58
N GLU A 76 -7.25 -1.18 3.93
CA GLU A 76 -7.58 -0.57 2.66
C GLU A 76 -7.55 -1.57 1.50
N ILE A 77 -6.53 -2.44 1.43
CA ILE A 77 -6.48 -3.54 0.45
C ILE A 77 -7.73 -4.41 0.59
N ARG A 78 -8.11 -4.79 1.82
CA ARG A 78 -9.33 -5.57 2.05
C ARG A 78 -10.60 -4.83 1.64
N SER A 79 -10.63 -3.50 1.80
CA SER A 79 -11.76 -2.69 1.35
C SER A 79 -11.90 -2.69 -0.16
N LEU A 80 -10.78 -2.57 -0.88
CA LEU A 80 -10.76 -2.64 -2.34
C LEU A 80 -11.16 -4.03 -2.83
N SER A 81 -10.69 -5.10 -2.18
CA SER A 81 -11.08 -6.45 -2.53
C SER A 81 -12.57 -6.76 -2.35
N ARG A 82 -13.27 -6.03 -1.47
CA ARG A 82 -14.73 -6.15 -1.26
C ARG A 82 -15.55 -5.27 -2.19
N ALA A 83 -14.93 -4.27 -2.82
CA ALA A 83 -15.58 -3.42 -3.82
C ALA A 83 -15.58 -4.05 -5.23
N LEU A 84 -14.98 -5.23 -5.35
CA LEU A 84 -15.02 -6.15 -6.49
C LEU A 84 -16.20 -7.11 -6.37
#